data_AF-A0A354J2J2-F1
#
_entry.id   AF-A0A354J2J2-F1
#
_cell.length_a   1.000
_cell.length_b   1.000
_cell.length_c   1.000
_cell.angle_alpha   90.00
_cell.angle_beta   90.00
_cell.angle_gamma   90.00
#
_symmetry.space_group_name_H-M   'P 1'
#
loop_
_entity.id
_entity.type
_entity.pdbx_description
1 polymer ?
#
loop_
_entity_poly.entity_id
_entity_poly.type
_entity_poly.pdbx_seq_one_letter_code
_entity_poly.pdbx_strand_id
1 'polypeptide(L)'
;TFNDSPARALHIFANPIETEVPSSSDENLIYIGPGEWNIEAIVLEDNQTLYISGGAVIHGIVNASHCENVKVMGRGILDGSGYRTWGGGTAYIPLQFDFCDNVEIRDIIALNPNAWVLNSLSSKNEIIDGVRIVSSRPNGDGITLQSCENILVQNCFVRSWDDSLVVKNYAGDS
;
A
#
# COMPACT_ATOMS: atom_id res chain seq x y z
N THR A 1 -10.45 -9.79 -23.07
CA THR A 1 -9.41 -10.71 -22.57
C THR A 1 -8.32 -10.83 -23.63
N PHE A 2 -7.04 -10.91 -23.25
CA PHE A 2 -5.98 -11.20 -24.21
C PHE A 2 -6.09 -12.68 -24.61
N ASN A 3 -6.38 -12.96 -25.89
CA ASN A 3 -6.55 -14.33 -26.41
C ASN A 3 -7.61 -15.18 -25.67
N ASP A 4 -8.77 -14.59 -25.32
CA ASP A 4 -9.91 -15.28 -24.70
C ASP A 4 -9.60 -16.10 -23.43
N SER A 5 -8.49 -15.79 -22.75
CA SER A 5 -8.05 -16.51 -21.57
C SER A 5 -7.98 -15.58 -20.35
N PRO A 6 -8.55 -15.99 -19.19
CA PRO A 6 -8.33 -15.28 -17.93
C PRO A 6 -6.92 -15.53 -17.36
N ALA A 7 -6.14 -16.47 -17.93
CA ALA A 7 -4.82 -16.83 -17.41
C ALA A 7 -3.73 -15.79 -17.73
N ARG A 8 -3.97 -14.86 -18.66
CA ARG A 8 -3.02 -13.80 -19.05
C ARG A 8 -3.74 -12.46 -19.10
N ALA A 9 -3.88 -11.84 -17.93
CA ALA A 9 -4.42 -10.48 -17.84
C ALA A 9 -3.35 -9.44 -18.18
N LEU A 10 -3.74 -8.41 -18.93
CA LEU A 10 -2.96 -7.19 -19.11
C LEU A 10 -3.70 -6.07 -18.35
N HIS A 11 -3.03 -5.53 -17.33
CA HIS A 11 -3.51 -4.35 -16.61
C HIS A 11 -2.78 -3.12 -17.13
N ILE A 12 -3.53 -2.10 -17.52
CA ILE A 12 -2.98 -0.81 -17.96
C ILE A 12 -3.47 0.25 -16.98
N PHE A 13 -2.52 0.87 -16.29
CA PHE A 13 -2.79 1.99 -15.39
C PHE A 13 -2.35 3.28 -16.08
N ALA A 14 -3.30 3.92 -16.77
CA ALA A 14 -3.07 5.20 -17.44
C ALA A 14 -3.43 6.33 -16.49
N ASN A 15 -2.42 7.05 -16.02
CA ASN A 15 -2.59 8.15 -15.07
C ASN A 15 -2.35 9.50 -15.78
N PRO A 16 -2.94 10.60 -15.30
CA PRO A 16 -2.55 11.95 -15.70
C PRO A 16 -1.05 12.19 -15.50
N ILE A 17 -0.50 13.23 -16.10
CA ILE A 17 0.87 13.64 -15.79
C ILE A 17 0.95 13.93 -14.28
N GLU A 18 1.99 13.44 -13.63
CA GLU A 18 2.22 13.67 -12.22
C GLU A 18 2.68 15.12 -12.01
N THR A 19 1.90 15.89 -11.25
CA THR A 19 2.16 17.32 -11.00
C THR A 19 2.50 17.63 -9.54
N GLU A 20 2.24 16.70 -8.63
CA GLU A 20 2.40 16.86 -7.17
C GLU A 20 3.62 16.10 -6.65
N VAL A 21 4.76 16.22 -7.32
CA VAL A 21 6.02 15.63 -6.83
C VAL A 21 6.55 16.50 -5.67
N PRO A 22 6.82 15.94 -4.48
CA PRO A 22 7.38 16.69 -3.35
C PRO A 22 8.71 17.36 -3.69
N SER A 23 8.95 18.52 -3.10
CA SER A 23 10.23 19.24 -3.27
C SER A 23 11.36 18.46 -2.62
N SER A 24 12.50 18.34 -3.32
CA SER A 24 13.72 17.74 -2.76
C SER A 24 14.33 18.55 -1.60
N SER A 25 13.79 19.72 -1.29
CA SER A 25 14.21 20.57 -0.15
C SER A 25 13.43 20.29 1.13
N ASP A 26 12.45 19.39 1.12
CA ASP A 26 11.69 19.01 2.32
C ASP A 26 12.54 18.06 3.18
N GLU A 27 12.83 18.47 4.41
CA GLU A 27 13.64 17.69 5.36
C GLU A 27 12.92 16.44 5.86
N ASN A 28 11.58 16.38 5.75
CA ASN A 28 10.76 15.23 6.15
C ASN A 28 10.46 14.28 4.97
N LEU A 29 11.06 14.53 3.80
CA LEU A 29 10.90 13.70 2.61
C LEU A 29 11.88 12.53 2.61
N ILE A 30 11.34 11.32 2.56
CA ILE A 30 12.07 10.11 2.19
C ILE A 30 11.82 9.89 0.69
N TYR A 31 12.85 10.08 -0.14
CA TYR A 31 12.76 9.94 -1.59
C TYR A 31 13.38 8.64 -2.07
N ILE A 32 12.60 7.82 -2.77
CA ILE A 32 13.08 6.62 -3.49
C ILE A 32 13.02 6.88 -4.99
N GLY A 33 14.19 7.00 -5.61
CA GLY A 33 14.33 7.22 -7.04
C GLY A 33 14.08 5.96 -7.89
N PRO A 34 13.96 6.10 -9.22
CA PRO A 34 13.81 4.96 -10.13
C PRO A 34 14.94 3.93 -9.96
N GLY A 35 14.61 2.65 -10.04
CA GLY A 35 15.55 1.55 -9.81
C GLY A 35 14.94 0.39 -9.01
N GLU A 36 15.74 -0.64 -8.79
CA GLU A 36 15.37 -1.80 -7.99
C GLU A 36 16.05 -1.73 -6.61
N TRP A 37 15.24 -1.77 -5.55
CA TRP A 37 15.67 -1.53 -4.19
C TRP A 37 15.34 -2.73 -3.30
N ASN A 38 16.33 -3.19 -2.53
CA ASN A 38 16.11 -4.19 -1.49
C ASN A 38 16.14 -3.47 -0.14
N ILE A 39 14.95 -3.13 0.37
CA ILE A 39 14.78 -2.39 1.62
C ILE A 39 13.80 -3.18 2.45
N GLU A 40 14.26 -3.83 3.53
CA GLU A 40 13.42 -4.75 4.31
C GLU A 40 12.13 -4.09 4.81
N ALA A 41 12.26 -2.92 5.44
CA ALA A 41 11.15 -2.11 5.89
C ALA A 41 11.51 -0.63 5.86
N ILE A 42 10.57 0.20 5.38
CA ILE A 42 10.58 1.65 5.55
C ILE A 42 9.59 1.96 6.68
N VAL A 43 10.11 2.39 7.82
CA VAL A 43 9.32 2.76 9.00
C VAL A 43 9.19 4.28 8.99
N LEU A 44 7.96 4.79 8.90
CA LEU A 44 7.67 6.21 8.91
C LEU A 44 7.45 6.73 10.33
N GLU A 45 7.85 7.97 10.55
CA GLU A 45 7.63 8.76 11.76
C GLU A 45 6.68 9.94 11.47
N ASP A 46 6.28 10.65 12.52
CA ASP A 46 5.37 11.79 12.41
C ASP A 46 5.82 12.80 11.36
N ASN A 47 4.85 13.29 10.57
CA ASN A 47 5.04 14.32 9.53
C ASN A 47 5.92 13.90 8.34
N GLN A 48 6.33 12.64 8.24
CA GLN A 48 7.15 12.18 7.11
C GLN A 48 6.32 11.93 5.85
N THR A 49 6.93 12.23 4.71
CA THR A 49 6.43 11.85 3.39
C THR A 49 7.39 10.87 2.74
N LEU A 50 6.92 9.67 2.43
CA LEU A 50 7.61 8.74 1.54
C LEU A 50 7.14 8.97 0.10
N TYR A 51 8.06 9.38 -0.77
CA TYR A 51 7.83 9.48 -2.20
C TYR A 51 8.55 8.35 -2.96
N ILE A 52 7.78 7.49 -3.62
CA ILE A 52 8.30 6.38 -4.43
C ILE A 52 8.10 6.70 -5.91
N SER A 53 9.19 7.08 -6.59
CA SER A 53 9.15 7.57 -7.96
C SER A 53 8.67 6.51 -8.96
N GLY A 54 8.03 6.95 -10.04
CA GLY A 54 7.72 6.08 -11.19
C GLY A 54 8.99 5.41 -11.72
N GLY A 55 8.95 4.08 -11.87
CA GLY A 55 10.11 3.27 -12.25
C GLY A 55 10.93 2.75 -11.07
N ALA A 56 10.55 3.06 -9.82
CA ALA A 56 11.09 2.38 -8.65
C ALA A 56 10.33 1.07 -8.36
N VAL A 57 11.07 0.03 -7.99
CA VAL A 57 10.56 -1.24 -7.47
C VAL A 57 11.25 -1.52 -6.14
N ILE A 58 10.50 -1.63 -5.06
CA ILE A 58 10.99 -1.92 -3.72
C ILE A 58 10.57 -3.34 -3.34
N HIS A 59 11.56 -4.17 -3.00
CA HIS A 59 11.37 -5.47 -2.36
C HIS A 59 11.39 -5.27 -0.85
N GLY A 60 10.21 -5.03 -0.28
CA GLY A 60 10.08 -4.53 1.08
C GLY A 60 8.66 -4.20 1.50
N ILE A 61 8.53 -3.65 2.70
CA ILE A 61 7.28 -3.11 3.25
C ILE A 61 7.43 -1.66 3.68
N VAL A 62 6.31 -0.95 3.75
CA VAL A 62 6.19 0.38 4.35
C VAL A 62 5.25 0.27 5.53
N ASN A 63 5.68 0.77 6.69
CA ASN A 63 4.82 0.79 7.87
C ASN A 63 4.95 2.08 8.68
N ALA A 64 3.88 2.38 9.41
CA ALA A 64 3.84 3.40 10.46
C ALA A 64 3.02 2.86 11.63
N SER A 65 3.42 3.19 12.86
CA SER A 65 2.70 2.77 14.07
C SER A 65 2.69 3.91 15.08
N HIS A 66 1.50 4.26 15.57
CA HIS A 66 1.32 5.41 16.48
C HIS A 66 1.88 6.72 15.93
N CYS A 67 1.65 6.98 14.64
CA CYS A 67 2.14 8.17 13.95
C CYS A 67 1.02 9.11 13.51
N GLU A 68 1.36 10.39 13.37
CA GLU A 68 0.47 11.41 12.83
C GLU A 68 1.03 12.07 11.56
N ASN A 69 0.15 12.45 10.63
CA ASN A 69 0.50 13.23 9.43
C ASN A 69 1.49 12.55 8.48
N VAL A 70 1.34 11.24 8.25
CA VAL A 70 2.23 10.46 7.37
C VAL A 70 1.68 10.38 5.95
N LYS A 71 2.56 10.46 4.97
CA LYS A 71 2.20 10.33 3.55
C LYS A 71 3.04 9.27 2.85
N VAL A 72 2.39 8.48 2.01
CA VAL A 72 3.05 7.56 1.08
C VAL A 72 2.49 7.81 -0.31
N MET A 73 3.32 8.29 -1.22
CA MET A 73 2.86 8.72 -2.53
C MET A 73 3.85 8.44 -3.65
N GLY A 74 3.36 8.49 -4.89
CA GLY A 74 4.14 8.29 -6.09
C GLY A 74 3.66 7.10 -6.91
N ARG A 75 4.44 6.71 -7.91
CA ARG A 75 4.04 5.71 -8.93
C ARG A 75 4.98 4.51 -8.99
N GLY A 76 5.73 4.29 -7.91
CA GLY A 76 6.55 3.11 -7.75
C GLY A 76 5.77 1.87 -7.31
N ILE A 77 6.49 0.76 -7.25
CA ILE A 77 5.95 -0.57 -6.98
C ILE A 77 6.55 -1.10 -5.68
N LEU A 78 5.70 -1.58 -4.78
CA LEU A 78 6.08 -2.51 -3.70
C LEU A 78 5.86 -3.93 -4.21
N ASP A 79 6.93 -4.73 -4.32
CA ASP A 79 6.88 -6.11 -4.83
C ASP A 79 7.16 -7.13 -3.72
N GLY A 80 6.16 -7.95 -3.42
CA GLY A 80 6.26 -9.07 -2.47
C GLY A 80 6.62 -10.41 -3.11
N SER A 81 6.93 -10.44 -4.42
CA SER A 81 7.12 -11.69 -5.17
C SER A 81 8.20 -12.60 -4.57
N GLY A 82 9.24 -12.01 -3.96
CA GLY A 82 10.35 -12.72 -3.30
C GLY A 82 9.99 -13.42 -1.98
N TYR A 83 8.88 -13.08 -1.34
CA TYR A 83 8.46 -13.71 -0.09
C TYR A 83 7.92 -15.12 -0.33
N ARG A 84 8.11 -16.01 0.65
CA ARG A 84 7.43 -17.31 0.68
C ARG A 84 5.96 -17.12 1.03
N THR A 85 5.09 -17.99 0.53
CA THR A 85 3.67 -18.04 0.93
C THR A 85 3.53 -18.02 2.45
N TRP A 86 2.62 -17.19 2.97
CA TRP A 86 2.42 -17.02 4.40
C TRP A 86 2.16 -18.34 5.13
N GLY A 87 1.11 -19.08 4.76
CA GLY A 87 0.82 -20.41 5.30
C GLY A 87 0.70 -20.46 6.84
N GLY A 88 0.35 -19.35 7.48
CA GLY A 88 0.33 -19.19 8.95
C GLY A 88 1.64 -18.69 9.58
N GLY A 89 2.66 -18.34 8.78
CA GLY A 89 3.95 -17.80 9.24
C GLY A 89 3.97 -16.27 9.37
N THR A 90 5.08 -15.65 8.96
CA THR A 90 5.22 -14.19 8.97
C THR A 90 4.52 -13.57 7.75
N ALA A 91 3.60 -12.64 8.01
CA ALA A 91 2.98 -11.82 6.98
C ALA A 91 3.86 -10.58 6.73
N TYR A 92 4.20 -10.33 5.46
CA TYR A 92 4.86 -9.11 5.01
C TYR A 92 3.80 -8.27 4.29
N ILE A 93 3.17 -7.37 5.03
CA ILE A 93 2.11 -6.50 4.53
C ILE A 93 2.79 -5.27 3.89
N PRO A 94 2.70 -5.06 2.55
CA PRO A 94 3.37 -3.96 1.87
C PRO A 94 3.07 -2.58 2.45
N LEU A 95 1.85 -2.35 2.91
CA LEU A 95 1.37 -1.08 3.45
C LEU A 95 0.67 -1.33 4.80
N GLN A 96 1.30 -0.99 5.92
CA GLN A 96 0.76 -1.24 7.26
C GLN A 96 0.73 0.03 8.13
N PHE A 97 -0.46 0.45 8.55
CA PHE A 97 -0.68 1.69 9.31
C PHE A 97 -1.52 1.44 10.56
N ASP A 98 -0.84 1.23 11.68
CA ASP A 98 -1.49 0.85 12.93
C ASP A 98 -1.53 2.05 13.90
N PHE A 99 -2.70 2.35 14.47
CA PHE A 99 -2.93 3.43 15.43
C PHE A 99 -2.50 4.82 14.94
N CYS A 100 -2.67 5.10 13.64
CA CYS A 100 -2.25 6.35 13.02
C CYS A 100 -3.40 7.35 12.89
N ASP A 101 -3.08 8.65 12.85
CA ASP A 101 -4.01 9.73 12.55
C ASP A 101 -3.50 10.53 11.34
N ASN A 102 -4.41 10.89 10.42
CA ASN A 102 -4.07 11.68 9.24
C ASN A 102 -3.02 11.01 8.34
N VAL A 103 -3.40 9.88 7.74
CA VAL A 103 -2.57 9.09 6.81
C VAL A 103 -3.02 9.36 5.37
N GLU A 104 -2.09 9.57 4.45
CA GLU A 104 -2.40 9.74 3.03
C GLU A 104 -1.59 8.77 2.17
N ILE A 105 -2.28 7.87 1.45
CA ILE A 105 -1.68 6.88 0.57
C ILE A 105 -2.16 7.16 -0.85
N ARG A 106 -1.26 7.57 -1.74
CA ARG A 106 -1.59 7.95 -3.12
C ARG A 106 -0.81 7.20 -4.18
N ASP A 107 -1.53 6.68 -5.17
CA ASP A 107 -1.03 6.16 -6.45
C ASP A 107 -0.05 4.96 -6.42
N ILE A 108 0.39 4.52 -5.24
CA ILE A 108 1.29 3.37 -5.06
C ILE A 108 0.71 2.09 -5.66
N ILE A 109 1.58 1.26 -6.21
CA ILE A 109 1.27 -0.07 -6.74
C ILE A 109 1.84 -1.12 -5.77
N ALA A 110 1.02 -2.06 -5.31
CA ALA A 110 1.45 -3.17 -4.47
C ALA A 110 1.15 -4.52 -5.16
N LEU A 111 2.19 -5.33 -5.35
CA LEU A 111 2.13 -6.57 -6.12
C LEU A 111 2.58 -7.77 -5.30
N ASN A 112 1.89 -8.89 -5.49
CA ASN A 112 2.29 -10.23 -5.01
C ASN A 112 2.71 -10.32 -3.52
N PRO A 113 1.99 -9.70 -2.56
CA PRO A 113 2.30 -9.92 -1.15
C PRO A 113 2.11 -11.39 -0.78
N ASN A 114 2.72 -11.80 0.34
CA ASN A 114 2.55 -13.17 0.83
C ASN A 114 1.30 -13.37 1.71
N ALA A 115 0.63 -12.29 2.10
CA ALA A 115 -0.62 -12.21 2.86
C ALA A 115 -1.35 -10.89 2.48
N TRP A 116 -1.95 -10.19 3.47
CA TRP A 116 -2.67 -8.92 3.29
C TRP A 116 -1.82 -7.86 2.58
N VAL A 117 -2.47 -6.93 1.88
CA VAL A 117 -1.78 -5.93 1.05
C VAL A 117 -1.68 -4.56 1.74
N LEU A 118 -2.83 -3.96 2.06
CA LEU A 118 -2.93 -2.68 2.74
C LEU A 118 -3.76 -2.87 4.00
N ASN A 119 -3.14 -2.67 5.16
CA ASN A 119 -3.79 -2.80 6.45
C ASN A 119 -3.74 -1.49 7.23
N SER A 120 -4.91 -1.04 7.68
CA SER A 120 -5.04 -0.01 8.68
C SER A 120 -5.75 -0.57 9.91
N LEU A 121 -5.13 -0.44 11.09
CA LEU A 121 -5.68 -0.92 12.36
C LEU A 121 -5.84 0.25 13.33
N SER A 122 -7.05 0.49 13.84
CA SER A 122 -7.34 1.54 14.82
C SER A 122 -6.84 2.94 14.40
N SER A 123 -6.78 3.16 13.08
CA SER A 123 -6.35 4.42 12.48
C SER A 123 -7.56 5.28 12.10
N LYS A 124 -7.37 6.59 12.02
CA LYS A 124 -8.44 7.54 11.69
C LYS A 124 -7.97 8.64 10.75
N ASN A 125 -8.92 9.26 10.04
CA ASN A 125 -8.68 10.34 9.08
C ASN A 125 -7.70 9.96 7.97
N GLU A 126 -7.97 8.85 7.27
CA GLU A 126 -7.08 8.34 6.22
C GLU A 126 -7.66 8.54 4.82
N ILE A 127 -6.79 8.86 3.86
CA ILE A 127 -7.12 8.94 2.43
C ILE A 127 -6.31 7.87 1.69
N ILE A 128 -7.02 6.97 1.02
CA ILE A 128 -6.46 5.95 0.12
C ILE A 128 -6.96 6.28 -1.30
N ASP A 129 -6.08 6.84 -2.13
CA ASP A 129 -6.46 7.36 -3.45
C ASP A 129 -5.56 6.78 -4.55
N GLY A 130 -6.15 6.19 -5.58
CA GLY A 130 -5.40 5.71 -6.75
C GLY A 130 -4.52 4.49 -6.50
N VAL A 131 -4.58 3.87 -5.31
CA VAL A 131 -3.78 2.68 -4.98
C VAL A 131 -4.16 1.50 -5.86
N ARG A 132 -3.15 0.76 -6.33
CA ARG A 132 -3.32 -0.39 -7.24
C ARG A 132 -2.77 -1.66 -6.60
N ILE A 133 -3.65 -2.60 -6.33
CA ILE A 133 -3.34 -3.85 -5.65
C ILE A 133 -3.57 -5.03 -6.58
N VAL A 134 -2.56 -5.88 -6.69
CA VAL A 134 -2.69 -7.20 -7.32
C VAL A 134 -2.08 -8.26 -6.40
N SER A 135 -2.93 -9.07 -5.76
CA SER A 135 -2.50 -10.24 -4.99
C SER A 135 -2.82 -11.54 -5.73
N SER A 136 -2.11 -12.61 -5.37
CA SER A 136 -2.12 -13.89 -6.11
C SER A 136 -1.99 -15.12 -5.20
N ARG A 137 -2.13 -14.96 -3.89
CA ARG A 137 -1.86 -15.98 -2.86
C ARG A 137 -2.95 -15.99 -1.78
N PRO A 138 -3.09 -17.11 -1.03
CA PRO A 138 -3.95 -17.18 0.17
C PRO A 138 -3.79 -16.01 1.11
N ASN A 139 -4.92 -15.54 1.65
CA ASN A 139 -4.97 -14.39 2.56
C ASN A 139 -4.43 -13.11 1.90
N GLY A 140 -4.59 -12.99 0.58
CA GLY A 140 -4.21 -11.83 -0.21
C GLY A 140 -5.26 -10.74 -0.17
N ASP A 141 -5.74 -10.38 1.01
CA ASP A 141 -6.76 -9.34 1.24
C ASP A 141 -6.27 -8.00 0.68
N GLY A 142 -7.15 -7.25 0.02
CA GLY A 142 -6.84 -5.99 -0.62
C GLY A 142 -6.65 -4.85 0.39
N ILE A 143 -7.67 -4.01 0.53
CA ILE A 143 -7.69 -2.89 1.47
C ILE A 143 -8.44 -3.34 2.72
N THR A 144 -7.73 -3.42 3.85
CA THR A 144 -8.25 -3.93 5.11
C THR A 144 -8.28 -2.83 6.16
N LEU A 145 -9.49 -2.42 6.56
CA LEU A 145 -9.75 -1.41 7.58
C LEU A 145 -10.29 -2.08 8.84
N GLN A 146 -9.53 -2.03 9.91
CA GLN A 146 -9.82 -2.70 11.18
C GLN A 146 -10.01 -1.67 12.28
N SER A 147 -11.22 -1.51 12.81
CA SER A 147 -11.52 -0.55 13.88
C SER A 147 -11.15 0.90 13.51
N CYS A 148 -11.26 1.25 12.23
CA CYS A 148 -10.91 2.56 11.70
C CYS A 148 -12.09 3.53 11.69
N GLU A 149 -11.78 4.83 11.71
CA GLU A 149 -12.77 5.92 11.67
C GLU A 149 -12.44 6.92 10.56
N ASN A 150 -13.44 7.38 9.82
CA ASN A 150 -13.29 8.45 8.81
C ASN A 150 -12.20 8.13 7.75
N ILE A 151 -12.40 7.05 7.00
CA ILE A 151 -11.49 6.62 5.94
C ILE A 151 -12.14 6.87 4.57
N LEU A 152 -11.44 7.58 3.69
CA LEU A 152 -11.84 7.77 2.29
C LEU A 152 -11.03 6.85 1.39
N VAL A 153 -11.71 5.93 0.71
CA VAL A 153 -11.11 5.07 -0.32
C VAL A 153 -11.69 5.44 -1.69
N GLN A 154 -10.86 5.88 -2.63
CA GLN A 154 -11.31 6.30 -3.96
C GLN A 154 -10.29 5.99 -5.06
N ASN A 155 -10.77 5.90 -6.30
CA ASN A 155 -9.96 5.70 -7.52
C ASN A 155 -9.00 4.49 -7.51
N CYS A 156 -9.20 3.54 -6.59
CA CYS A 156 -8.32 2.38 -6.44
C CYS A 156 -8.66 1.27 -7.45
N PHE A 157 -7.65 0.46 -7.78
CA PHE A 157 -7.83 -0.80 -8.48
C PHE A 157 -7.41 -1.95 -7.56
N VAL A 158 -8.32 -2.89 -7.28
CA VAL A 158 -8.02 -4.05 -6.43
C VAL A 158 -8.35 -5.34 -7.15
N ARG A 159 -7.33 -6.16 -7.38
CA ARG A 159 -7.46 -7.57 -7.75
C ARG A 159 -6.88 -8.40 -6.61
N SER A 160 -7.75 -8.86 -5.72
CA SER A 160 -7.38 -9.71 -4.59
C SER A 160 -7.67 -11.18 -4.87
N TRP A 161 -6.96 -12.08 -4.19
CA TRP A 161 -7.30 -13.51 -4.14
C TRP A 161 -8.22 -13.86 -2.96
N ASP A 162 -8.34 -12.93 -2.01
CA ASP A 162 -9.21 -12.98 -0.84
C ASP A 162 -10.10 -11.71 -0.83
N ASP A 163 -10.62 -11.30 0.33
CA ASP A 163 -11.46 -10.11 0.46
C ASP A 163 -10.84 -8.84 -0.17
N SER A 164 -11.57 -8.14 -1.05
CA SER A 164 -11.02 -6.98 -1.80
C SER A 164 -11.03 -5.67 -1.00
N LEU A 165 -12.12 -5.41 -0.29
CA LEU A 165 -12.29 -4.26 0.61
C LEU A 165 -12.94 -4.78 1.88
N VAL A 166 -12.24 -4.65 3.00
CA VAL A 166 -12.66 -5.15 4.29
C VAL A 166 -12.91 -3.98 5.22
N VAL A 167 -14.12 -3.94 5.79
CA VAL A 167 -14.47 -3.03 6.88
C VAL A 167 -14.89 -3.91 8.05
N LYS A 168 -14.08 -3.93 9.11
CA LYS A 168 -14.34 -4.76 10.29
C LYS A 168 -13.90 -4.08 11.58
N ASN A 169 -14.34 -4.64 12.70
CA ASN A 169 -13.88 -4.26 14.03
C ASN A 169 -13.05 -5.42 14.62
N TYR A 170 -11.90 -5.12 15.23
CA TYR A 170 -10.99 -6.12 15.83
C TYR A 170 -10.92 -6.02 17.37
N ALA A 171 -11.46 -4.97 17.99
CA ALA A 171 -11.54 -4.81 19.44
C ALA A 171 -12.97 -4.49 19.88
N GLY A 172 -13.50 -5.30 20.80
CA GLY A 172 -14.85 -5.16 21.34
C GLY A 172 -14.98 -3.91 22.20
N ASP A 173 -15.72 -2.94 21.69
CA ASP A 173 -16.66 -2.07 22.40
C ASP A 173 -17.22 -1.12 21.33
N SER A 174 -18.24 -1.61 20.62
CA SER A 174 -19.09 -0.83 19.71
C SER A 174 -20.13 -0.04 20.49
#